data_AF-A0A1H1KXT2-F1
#
_entry.id   AF-A0A1H1KXT2-F1
#
_cell.length_a   1.000
_cell.length_b   1.000
_cell.length_c   1.000
_cell.angle_alpha   90.00
_cell.angle_beta   90.00
_cell.angle_gamma   90.00
#
_symmetry.space_group_name_H-M   'P 1'
#
loop_
_entity.id
_entity.type
_entity.pdbx_description
1 polymer ?
#
loop_
_entity_poly.entity_id
_entity_poly.type
_entity_poly.pdbx_seq_one_letter_code
_entity_poly.pdbx_strand_id
1 'polypeptide(L)'
;MNLKIANTFLLLLKNTCICLFFLYNLHSFSQEKPLNADNQKGNTTNTEQELLKKAKDYITKKEYDKAASFLSTNYQQFSENLTINWLYAQVLSLNNDKTQAEEKFKKAISIAPLNKDLQLDYARFLYETGKIKKVESILSKFITNDSKNAEFLLMQANISFWKGDIKNSQKKIARIKEIYPDTEITKSLTAQIDELTIYYINTNFEYHTDSQPLDFFAYHIAIGHYESRFLNPKLELSTYNFSPEKEQAVILKISNQFYFDNLKLTANITGGIYKNLSEKVDWIGDISFIKKITKNVSLNVGYSKNSVLSTIASTAFNLTKQDVFGEINYSNKLLLLNAGYNQQFYKNDNTIESIGAWILSQPIKFRNFNFQLGYSYNYTDSKDILFIYDNQGVGVYNPYFTPKEQQIHSGLFIVNYKPTKKLSLEAKANYGFKATIRNPYPLQVTATSIEIGGFYDETFTPVELTGIINYSFSNRFNAKITYTNQETFFYKRENINLGLNFNI
;
A
#
# COMPACT_ATOMS: atom_id res chain seq x y z
N MET A 1 0.68 -3.02 -6.33
CA MET A 1 0.10 -3.72 -5.15
C MET A 1 -0.26 -2.76 -4.02
N ASN A 2 0.56 -1.74 -3.72
CA ASN A 2 0.34 -0.76 -2.63
C ASN A 2 -0.94 0.11 -2.74
N LEU A 3 -1.42 0.43 -3.96
CA LEU A 3 -2.71 1.11 -4.12
C LEU A 3 -3.92 0.18 -3.93
N LYS A 4 -3.77 -1.14 -4.13
CA LYS A 4 -4.88 -2.09 -3.98
C LYS A 4 -5.23 -2.29 -2.50
N ILE A 5 -4.27 -2.42 -1.60
CA ILE A 5 -4.59 -2.65 -0.17
C ILE A 5 -5.31 -1.43 0.46
N ALA A 6 -4.86 -0.21 0.14
CA ALA A 6 -5.52 1.02 0.60
C ALA A 6 -6.86 1.28 -0.12
N ASN A 7 -6.97 1.02 -1.43
CA ASN A 7 -8.26 1.12 -2.13
C ASN A 7 -9.21 0.00 -1.75
N THR A 8 -8.76 -1.20 -1.40
CA THR A 8 -9.61 -2.28 -0.92
C THR A 8 -10.14 -1.92 0.47
N PHE A 9 -9.34 -1.30 1.35
CA PHE A 9 -9.81 -0.76 2.64
C PHE A 9 -10.84 0.38 2.48
N LEU A 10 -10.64 1.28 1.49
CA LEU A 10 -11.55 2.40 1.19
C LEU A 10 -12.78 1.97 0.35
N LEU A 11 -12.66 0.99 -0.54
CA LEU A 11 -13.78 0.36 -1.24
C LEU A 11 -14.56 -0.53 -0.29
N LEU A 12 -13.95 -1.21 0.68
CA LEU A 12 -14.69 -1.94 1.71
C LEU A 12 -15.56 -0.97 2.50
N LEU A 13 -15.06 0.22 2.87
CA LEU A 13 -15.88 1.24 3.54
C LEU A 13 -16.98 1.86 2.66
N LYS A 14 -16.83 1.83 1.33
CA LYS A 14 -17.82 2.39 0.37
C LYS A 14 -18.78 1.33 -0.19
N ASN A 15 -18.38 0.05 -0.19
CA ASN A 15 -19.13 -1.12 -0.63
C ASN A 15 -19.60 -2.00 0.54
N THR A 16 -19.41 -1.60 1.80
CA THR A 16 -20.22 -2.05 2.95
C THR A 16 -21.68 -1.58 2.88
N CYS A 17 -22.22 -1.44 1.67
CA CYS A 17 -23.64 -1.58 1.38
C CYS A 17 -24.02 -3.03 1.02
N ILE A 18 -23.09 -3.99 1.08
CA ILE A 18 -23.41 -5.42 0.98
C ILE A 18 -23.76 -5.96 2.38
N CYS A 19 -24.89 -5.51 2.94
CA CYS A 19 -25.61 -6.21 4.01
C CYS A 19 -26.74 -7.11 3.46
N LEU A 20 -26.74 -7.36 2.14
CA LEU A 20 -27.81 -8.12 1.49
C LEU A 20 -27.61 -9.65 1.49
N PHE A 21 -26.45 -10.16 1.91
CA PHE A 21 -26.20 -11.61 1.97
C PHE A 21 -26.52 -12.29 3.31
N PHE A 22 -26.77 -11.52 4.38
CA PHE A 22 -27.22 -12.09 5.66
C PHE A 22 -28.75 -12.19 5.81
N LEU A 23 -29.51 -11.58 4.90
CA LEU A 23 -30.99 -11.59 4.97
C LEU A 23 -31.65 -12.82 4.33
N TYR A 24 -30.92 -13.62 3.53
CA TYR A 24 -31.51 -14.77 2.82
C TYR A 24 -31.44 -16.11 3.56
N ASN A 25 -30.73 -16.20 4.71
CA ASN A 25 -30.66 -17.44 5.50
C ASN A 25 -31.32 -17.34 6.89
N LEU A 26 -32.28 -16.42 7.06
CA LEU A 26 -33.13 -16.38 8.25
C LEU A 26 -34.20 -17.49 8.29
N HIS A 27 -34.30 -18.32 7.25
CA HIS A 27 -35.26 -19.44 7.22
C HIS A 27 -34.71 -20.79 7.70
N SER A 28 -33.39 -20.96 7.84
CA SER A 28 -32.80 -22.23 8.30
C SER A 28 -32.27 -22.20 9.72
N PHE A 29 -32.34 -21.05 10.42
CA PHE A 29 -31.88 -20.90 11.81
C PHE A 29 -32.98 -20.56 12.82
N SER A 30 -34.27 -20.68 12.44
CA SER A 30 -35.36 -20.76 13.41
C SER A 30 -35.47 -22.20 13.95
N GLN A 31 -34.48 -22.63 14.72
CA GLN A 31 -34.75 -23.62 15.76
C GLN A 31 -34.66 -22.89 17.10
N GLU A 32 -35.84 -22.77 17.68
CA GLU A 32 -36.20 -21.98 18.83
C GLU A 32 -35.28 -22.23 20.04
N LYS A 33 -34.80 -21.13 20.62
CA LYS A 33 -35.01 -20.93 22.06
C LYS A 33 -35.65 -19.57 22.23
N PRO A 34 -36.90 -19.47 22.72
CA PRO A 34 -37.40 -18.20 23.24
C PRO A 34 -36.44 -17.71 24.32
N LEU A 35 -36.33 -16.39 24.49
CA LEU A 35 -35.64 -15.79 25.63
C LEU A 35 -36.06 -16.55 26.90
N ASN A 36 -35.13 -17.34 27.45
CA ASN A 36 -35.34 -17.94 28.75
C ASN A 36 -35.34 -16.77 29.74
N ALA A 37 -36.54 -16.41 30.17
CA ALA A 37 -36.75 -15.55 31.31
C ALA A 37 -36.19 -16.27 32.54
N ASP A 38 -34.94 -15.97 32.90
CA ASP A 38 -34.50 -16.20 34.26
C ASP A 38 -35.35 -15.28 35.15
N ASN A 39 -36.29 -15.93 35.83
CA ASN A 39 -37.28 -15.33 36.70
C ASN A 39 -36.62 -14.54 37.83
N GLN A 40 -36.58 -13.21 37.69
CA GLN A 40 -36.78 -12.33 38.84
C GLN A 40 -38.23 -11.85 38.82
N LYS A 41 -39.02 -12.43 39.72
CA LYS A 41 -40.42 -12.11 39.98
C LYS A 41 -40.57 -10.63 40.35
N GLY A 42 -40.99 -9.83 39.38
CA GLY A 42 -41.64 -8.54 39.58
C GLY A 42 -42.90 -8.52 38.71
N ASN A 43 -44.03 -8.06 39.25
CA ASN A 43 -45.31 -7.98 38.55
C ASN A 43 -45.19 -7.27 37.19
N THR A 44 -45.05 -8.02 36.09
CA THR A 44 -45.25 -7.52 34.73
C THR A 44 -46.70 -7.11 34.57
N THR A 45 -46.97 -5.81 34.45
CA THR A 45 -48.31 -5.27 34.19
C THR A 45 -48.73 -5.60 32.76
N ASN A 46 -50.04 -5.79 32.54
CA ASN A 46 -50.63 -6.14 31.23
C ASN A 46 -50.16 -5.17 30.10
N THR A 47 -49.88 -3.92 30.47
CA THR A 47 -49.44 -2.84 29.59
C THR A 47 -48.02 -3.03 29.00
N GLU A 48 -47.09 -3.65 29.73
CA GLU A 48 -45.73 -3.94 29.23
C GLU A 48 -45.76 -5.03 28.14
N GLN A 49 -46.51 -6.10 28.40
CA GLN A 49 -46.66 -7.21 27.48
C GLN A 49 -47.35 -6.77 26.19
N GLU A 50 -48.36 -5.90 26.30
CA GLU A 50 -49.02 -5.27 25.15
C GLU A 50 -48.06 -4.41 24.31
N LEU A 51 -47.24 -3.58 24.97
CA LEU A 51 -46.22 -2.76 24.30
C LEU A 51 -45.22 -3.63 23.53
N LEU A 52 -44.66 -4.67 24.18
CA LEU A 52 -43.73 -5.60 23.55
C LEU A 52 -44.36 -6.34 22.37
N LYS A 53 -45.59 -6.84 22.54
CA LYS A 53 -46.31 -7.59 21.50
C LYS A 53 -46.54 -6.72 20.27
N LYS A 54 -47.03 -5.48 20.46
CA LYS A 54 -47.33 -4.56 19.36
C LYS A 54 -46.05 -4.04 18.67
N ALA A 55 -44.98 -3.76 19.42
CA ALA A 55 -43.69 -3.43 18.83
C ALA A 55 -43.14 -4.59 17.98
N LYS A 56 -43.22 -5.83 18.47
CA LYS A 56 -42.80 -7.04 17.72
C LYS A 56 -43.64 -7.28 16.47
N ASP A 57 -44.94 -6.99 16.51
CA ASP A 57 -45.82 -7.06 15.33
C ASP A 57 -45.36 -6.08 14.23
N TYR A 58 -45.07 -4.82 14.59
CA TYR A 58 -44.49 -3.85 13.64
C TYR A 58 -43.14 -4.33 13.07
N ILE A 59 -42.25 -4.89 13.89
CA ILE A 59 -40.96 -5.43 13.43
C ILE A 59 -41.18 -6.58 12.43
N THR A 60 -42.10 -7.49 12.73
CA THR A 60 -42.41 -8.65 11.87
C THR A 60 -42.94 -8.20 10.51
N LYS A 61 -43.71 -7.09 10.49
CA LYS A 61 -44.19 -6.43 9.27
C LYS A 61 -43.15 -5.53 8.58
N LYS A 62 -41.92 -5.47 9.12
CA LYS A 62 -40.83 -4.57 8.68
C LYS A 62 -41.18 -3.08 8.75
N GLU A 63 -42.14 -2.72 9.59
CA GLU A 63 -42.58 -1.33 9.82
C GLU A 63 -41.73 -0.69 10.93
N TYR A 64 -40.42 -0.58 10.71
CA TYR A 64 -39.46 -0.16 11.75
C TYR A 64 -39.69 1.28 12.23
N ASP A 65 -40.09 2.19 11.35
CA ASP A 65 -40.48 3.56 11.72
C ASP A 65 -41.64 3.57 12.71
N LYS A 66 -42.69 2.78 12.45
CA LYS A 66 -43.85 2.67 13.35
C LYS A 66 -43.48 2.02 14.67
N ALA A 67 -42.62 1.00 14.65
CA ALA A 67 -42.08 0.40 15.86
C ALA A 67 -41.30 1.42 16.69
N ALA A 68 -40.44 2.21 16.05
CA ALA A 68 -39.63 3.23 16.72
C ALA A 68 -40.50 4.33 17.32
N SER A 69 -41.45 4.87 16.55
CA SER A 69 -42.40 5.87 17.06
C SER A 69 -43.23 5.32 18.23
N PHE A 70 -43.76 4.10 18.10
CA PHE A 70 -44.57 3.48 19.15
C PHE A 70 -43.78 3.26 20.45
N LEU A 71 -42.54 2.78 20.35
CA LEU A 71 -41.66 2.63 21.50
C LEU A 71 -41.27 3.99 22.10
N SER A 72 -41.04 5.00 21.27
CA SER A 72 -40.72 6.37 21.71
C SER A 72 -41.83 6.99 22.55
N THR A 73 -43.09 6.95 22.07
CA THR A 73 -44.25 7.53 22.76
C THR A 73 -44.50 6.90 24.13
N ASN A 74 -44.18 5.61 24.29
CA ASN A 74 -44.38 4.89 25.55
C ASN A 74 -43.11 4.81 26.41
N TYR A 75 -41.97 5.36 25.94
CA TYR A 75 -40.67 5.12 26.55
C TYR A 75 -40.56 5.66 27.98
N GLN A 76 -41.21 6.79 28.27
CA GLN A 76 -41.12 7.44 29.60
C GLN A 76 -41.57 6.50 30.73
N GLN A 77 -42.59 5.68 30.50
CA GLN A 77 -43.13 4.75 31.48
C GLN A 77 -42.24 3.51 31.68
N PHE A 78 -41.41 3.16 30.70
CA PHE A 78 -40.64 1.92 30.66
C PHE A 78 -39.13 2.14 30.48
N SER A 79 -38.64 3.35 30.81
CA SER A 79 -37.26 3.77 30.56
C SER A 79 -36.20 2.98 31.35
N GLU A 80 -36.59 2.36 32.46
CA GLU A 80 -35.75 1.50 33.29
C GLU A 80 -35.95 0.00 33.02
N ASN A 81 -36.79 -0.36 32.05
CA ASN A 81 -37.04 -1.76 31.70
C ASN A 81 -35.96 -2.27 30.73
N LEU A 82 -35.29 -3.37 31.10
CA LEU A 82 -34.25 -4.02 30.30
C LEU A 82 -34.73 -4.41 28.90
N THR A 83 -35.85 -5.13 28.83
CA THR A 83 -36.41 -5.70 27.59
C THR A 83 -36.85 -4.60 26.63
N ILE A 84 -37.46 -3.53 27.15
CA ILE A 84 -37.88 -2.38 26.34
C ILE A 84 -36.67 -1.63 25.78
N ASN A 85 -35.65 -1.36 26.61
CA ASN A 85 -34.42 -0.72 26.12
C ASN A 85 -33.71 -1.57 25.06
N TRP A 86 -33.62 -2.89 25.28
CA TRP A 86 -32.99 -3.80 24.33
C TRP A 86 -33.76 -3.88 23.01
N LEU A 87 -35.08 -4.08 23.05
CA LEU A 87 -35.92 -4.11 21.85
C LEU A 87 -35.88 -2.77 21.11
N TYR A 88 -35.92 -1.65 21.84
CA TYR A 88 -35.86 -0.33 21.23
C TYR A 88 -34.52 -0.08 20.54
N ALA A 89 -33.41 -0.52 21.15
CA ALA A 89 -32.11 -0.47 20.52
C ALA A 89 -32.06 -1.25 19.19
N GLN A 90 -32.61 -2.47 19.16
CA GLN A 90 -32.70 -3.28 17.95
C GLN A 90 -33.55 -2.59 16.87
N VAL A 91 -34.72 -2.05 17.24
CA VAL A 91 -35.61 -1.31 16.33
C VAL A 91 -34.92 -0.10 15.73
N LEU A 92 -34.26 0.72 16.55
CA LEU A 92 -33.53 1.89 16.09
C LEU A 92 -32.37 1.50 15.16
N SER A 93 -31.69 0.38 15.44
CA SER A 93 -30.65 -0.16 14.55
C SER A 93 -31.22 -0.55 13.19
N LEU A 94 -32.34 -1.28 13.17
CA LEU A 94 -33.04 -1.65 11.94
C LEU A 94 -33.59 -0.43 11.18
N ASN A 95 -33.93 0.64 11.90
CA ASN A 95 -34.34 1.92 11.34
C ASN A 95 -33.17 2.83 10.93
N ASN A 96 -31.94 2.32 10.96
CA ASN A 96 -30.70 3.04 10.64
C ASN A 96 -30.39 4.26 11.54
N ASP A 97 -31.09 4.41 12.68
CA ASP A 97 -30.76 5.39 13.72
C ASP A 97 -29.72 4.82 14.69
N LYS A 98 -28.49 4.77 14.20
CA LYS A 98 -27.35 4.18 14.91
C LYS A 98 -26.99 4.93 16.19
N THR A 99 -27.26 6.23 16.26
CA THR A 99 -26.91 7.03 17.44
C THR A 99 -27.83 6.69 18.59
N GLN A 100 -29.15 6.76 18.38
CA GLN A 100 -30.12 6.42 19.41
C GLN A 100 -30.08 4.92 19.76
N ALA A 101 -29.83 4.05 18.78
CA ALA A 101 -29.64 2.62 19.03
C ALA A 101 -28.52 2.35 20.05
N GLU A 102 -27.35 3.00 19.89
CA GLU A 102 -26.24 2.82 20.83
C GLU A 102 -26.61 3.29 22.24
N GLU A 103 -27.36 4.39 22.37
CA GLU A 103 -27.81 4.89 23.67
C GLU A 103 -28.73 3.90 24.38
N LYS A 104 -29.72 3.33 23.66
CA LYS A 104 -30.62 2.32 24.24
C LYS A 104 -29.90 1.02 24.59
N PHE A 105 -28.94 0.59 23.77
CA PHE A 105 -28.07 -0.54 24.15
C PHE A 105 -27.27 -0.25 25.42
N LYS A 106 -26.65 0.94 25.54
CA LYS A 106 -25.91 1.32 26.76
C LYS A 106 -26.82 1.36 27.98
N LYS A 107 -28.05 1.85 27.84
CA LYS A 107 -29.04 1.84 28.94
C LYS A 107 -29.41 0.42 29.35
N ALA A 108 -29.72 -0.46 28.40
CA ALA A 108 -29.95 -1.89 28.69
C ALA A 108 -28.74 -2.53 29.41
N ILE A 109 -27.51 -2.24 28.96
CA ILE A 109 -26.28 -2.79 29.56
C ILE A 109 -26.07 -2.24 30.97
N SER A 110 -26.45 -0.99 31.25
CA SER A 110 -26.36 -0.42 32.60
C SER A 110 -27.29 -1.13 33.59
N ILE A 111 -28.43 -1.66 33.12
CA ILE A 111 -29.39 -2.41 33.93
C ILE A 111 -28.90 -3.85 34.16
N ALA A 112 -28.37 -4.51 33.11
CA ALA A 112 -27.92 -5.90 33.18
C ALA A 112 -26.52 -6.10 32.54
N PRO A 113 -25.43 -5.67 33.22
CA PRO A 113 -24.10 -5.63 32.63
C PRO A 113 -23.48 -7.02 32.35
N LEU A 114 -23.97 -8.06 33.02
CA LEU A 114 -23.52 -9.45 32.87
C LEU A 114 -24.44 -10.29 31.99
N ASN A 115 -25.54 -9.73 31.47
CA ASN A 115 -26.41 -10.44 30.55
C ASN A 115 -25.65 -10.71 29.23
N LYS A 116 -25.31 -11.98 29.00
CA LYS A 116 -24.50 -12.41 27.87
C LYS A 116 -25.17 -12.11 26.53
N ASP A 117 -26.47 -12.42 26.40
CA ASP A 117 -27.17 -12.27 25.13
C ASP A 117 -27.29 -10.80 24.71
N LEU A 118 -27.59 -9.91 25.67
CA LEU A 118 -27.59 -8.47 25.45
C LEU A 118 -26.20 -7.96 25.01
N GLN A 119 -25.15 -8.43 25.67
CA GLN A 119 -23.78 -8.04 25.33
C GLN A 119 -23.42 -8.49 23.91
N LEU A 120 -23.82 -9.70 23.53
CA LEU A 120 -23.59 -10.24 22.19
C LEU A 120 -24.42 -9.52 21.11
N ASP A 121 -25.65 -9.11 21.39
CA ASP A 121 -26.44 -8.25 20.51
C ASP A 121 -25.81 -6.87 20.34
N TYR A 122 -25.29 -6.30 21.43
CA TYR A 122 -24.55 -5.06 21.34
C TYR A 122 -23.25 -5.23 20.55
N ALA A 123 -22.56 -6.38 20.66
CA ALA A 123 -21.40 -6.68 19.83
C ALA A 123 -21.75 -6.75 18.34
N ARG A 124 -22.91 -7.35 17.97
CA ARG A 124 -23.43 -7.34 16.58
C ARG A 124 -23.61 -5.91 16.08
N PHE A 125 -24.34 -5.10 16.85
CA PHE A 125 -24.55 -3.68 16.54
C PHE A 125 -23.22 -2.90 16.38
N LEU A 126 -22.27 -3.12 17.30
CA LEU A 126 -20.96 -2.48 17.25
C LEU A 126 -20.13 -2.94 16.04
N TYR A 127 -20.27 -4.20 15.63
CA TYR A 127 -19.61 -4.75 14.45
C TYR A 127 -20.16 -4.12 13.18
N GLU A 128 -21.49 -4.03 13.04
CA GLU A 128 -22.18 -3.37 11.92
C GLU A 128 -21.87 -1.87 11.82
N THR A 129 -21.61 -1.22 12.97
CA THR A 129 -21.24 0.20 13.03
C THR A 129 -19.72 0.46 12.99
N GLY A 130 -18.91 -0.59 12.81
CA GLY A 130 -17.45 -0.47 12.64
C GLY A 130 -16.68 -0.15 13.93
N LYS A 131 -17.29 -0.29 15.11
CA LYS A 131 -16.67 -0.02 16.42
C LYS A 131 -15.87 -1.23 16.93
N ILE A 132 -14.94 -1.71 16.10
CA ILE A 132 -14.27 -3.01 16.25
C ILE A 132 -13.58 -3.21 17.61
N LYS A 133 -12.88 -2.20 18.13
CA LYS A 133 -12.21 -2.32 19.45
C LYS A 133 -13.18 -2.69 20.58
N LYS A 134 -14.42 -2.16 20.54
CA LYS A 134 -15.45 -2.48 21.54
C LYS A 134 -15.99 -3.89 21.34
N VAL A 135 -16.19 -4.31 20.08
CA VAL A 135 -16.59 -5.68 19.73
C VAL A 135 -15.61 -6.69 20.33
N GLU A 136 -14.31 -6.48 20.13
CA GLU A 136 -13.28 -7.37 20.67
C GLU A 136 -13.31 -7.48 22.18
N SER A 137 -13.49 -6.36 22.88
CA SER A 137 -13.61 -6.35 24.33
C SER A 137 -14.80 -7.22 24.79
N ILE A 138 -15.95 -7.10 24.14
CA ILE A 138 -17.13 -7.90 24.46
C ILE A 138 -16.89 -9.39 24.12
N LEU A 139 -16.43 -9.68 22.90
CA LEU A 139 -16.19 -11.06 22.48
C LEU A 139 -15.16 -11.75 23.36
N SER A 140 -14.08 -11.07 23.75
CA SER A 140 -13.06 -11.64 24.65
C SER A 140 -13.60 -12.00 26.04
N LYS A 141 -14.62 -11.27 26.52
CA LYS A 141 -15.24 -11.49 27.83
C LYS A 141 -16.35 -12.56 27.80
N PHE A 142 -17.14 -12.61 26.73
CA PHE A 142 -18.37 -13.42 26.68
C PHE A 142 -18.31 -14.62 25.73
N ILE A 143 -17.30 -14.70 24.87
CA ILE A 143 -17.06 -15.82 23.95
C ILE A 143 -15.74 -16.50 24.33
N THR A 144 -15.85 -17.74 24.83
CA THR A 144 -14.70 -18.58 25.14
C THR A 144 -14.09 -19.18 23.88
N ASN A 145 -12.87 -19.71 23.99
CA ASN A 145 -12.21 -20.39 22.87
C ASN A 145 -12.96 -21.63 22.37
N ASP A 146 -13.74 -22.29 23.24
CA ASP A 146 -14.52 -23.49 22.92
C ASP A 146 -15.94 -23.18 22.40
N SER A 147 -16.28 -21.89 22.25
CA SER A 147 -17.57 -21.47 21.71
C SER A 147 -17.85 -22.18 20.39
N LYS A 148 -19.07 -22.71 20.26
CA LYS A 148 -19.56 -23.31 19.02
C LYS A 148 -20.36 -22.33 18.17
N ASN A 149 -20.50 -21.08 18.58
CA ASN A 149 -21.29 -20.09 17.85
C ASN A 149 -20.53 -19.60 16.61
N ALA A 150 -20.94 -20.08 15.43
CA ALA A 150 -20.29 -19.80 14.16
C ALA A 150 -20.22 -18.30 13.81
N GLU A 151 -21.26 -17.53 14.18
CA GLU A 151 -21.34 -16.11 13.91
C GLU A 151 -20.24 -15.34 14.65
N PHE A 152 -20.13 -15.54 15.97
CA PHE A 152 -19.11 -14.85 16.76
C PHE A 152 -17.69 -15.35 16.47
N LEU A 153 -17.52 -16.62 16.10
CA LEU A 153 -16.25 -17.13 15.59
C LEU A 153 -15.88 -16.44 14.27
N LEU A 154 -16.85 -16.23 13.37
CA LEU A 154 -16.63 -15.54 12.10
C LEU A 154 -16.33 -14.05 12.32
N MET A 155 -16.96 -13.39 13.29
CA MET A 155 -16.60 -12.03 13.70
C MET A 155 -15.16 -11.97 14.21
N GLN A 156 -14.74 -12.89 15.09
CA GLN A 156 -13.35 -12.98 15.55
C GLN A 156 -12.38 -13.21 14.38
N ALA A 157 -12.76 -14.05 13.41
CA ALA A 157 -11.96 -14.31 12.22
C ALA A 157 -11.77 -13.05 11.36
N ASN A 158 -12.86 -12.33 11.08
CA ASN A 158 -12.82 -11.08 10.32
C ASN A 158 -11.98 -10.02 11.03
N ILE A 159 -12.14 -9.87 12.34
CA ILE A 159 -11.36 -8.89 13.12
C ILE A 159 -9.88 -9.24 13.10
N SER A 160 -9.52 -10.53 13.22
CA SER A 160 -8.13 -10.98 13.11
C SER A 160 -7.56 -10.68 11.72
N PHE A 161 -8.33 -10.96 10.66
CA PHE A 161 -7.97 -10.62 9.28
C PHE A 161 -7.73 -9.12 9.09
N TRP A 162 -8.64 -8.26 9.57
CA TRP A 162 -8.49 -6.80 9.49
C TRP A 162 -7.29 -6.25 10.25
N LYS A 163 -6.82 -6.98 11.27
CA LYS A 163 -5.60 -6.66 12.02
C LYS A 163 -4.33 -7.21 11.38
N GLY A 164 -4.43 -7.90 10.25
CA GLY A 164 -3.31 -8.58 9.61
C GLY A 164 -2.82 -9.81 10.39
N ASP A 165 -3.65 -10.36 11.29
CA ASP A 165 -3.39 -11.60 12.01
C ASP A 165 -4.08 -12.76 11.28
N ILE A 166 -3.47 -13.12 10.15
CA ILE A 166 -3.99 -14.13 9.23
C ILE A 166 -4.08 -15.50 9.91
N LYS A 167 -3.06 -15.88 10.67
CA LYS A 167 -3.01 -17.16 11.36
C LYS A 167 -4.18 -17.35 12.33
N ASN A 168 -4.49 -16.34 13.16
CA ASN A 168 -5.65 -16.43 14.04
C ASN A 168 -6.97 -16.40 13.26
N SER A 169 -7.05 -15.65 12.16
CA SER A 169 -8.23 -15.68 11.28
C SER A 169 -8.50 -17.08 10.72
N GLN A 170 -7.47 -17.72 10.14
CA GLN A 170 -7.55 -19.08 9.61
C GLN A 170 -7.89 -20.10 10.70
N LYS A 171 -7.33 -19.97 11.92
CA LYS A 171 -7.67 -20.83 13.05
C LYS A 171 -9.17 -20.77 13.39
N LYS A 172 -9.78 -19.59 13.37
CA LYS A 172 -11.22 -19.42 13.61
C LYS A 172 -12.06 -20.00 12.47
N ILE A 173 -11.64 -19.82 11.22
CA ILE A 173 -12.28 -20.44 10.05
C ILE A 173 -12.24 -21.97 10.14
N ALA A 174 -11.09 -22.54 10.47
CA ALA A 174 -10.93 -23.98 10.64
C ALA A 174 -11.87 -24.53 11.71
N ARG A 175 -11.98 -23.84 12.85
CA ARG A 175 -12.92 -24.21 13.92
C ARG A 175 -14.38 -24.17 13.46
N ILE A 176 -14.77 -23.15 12.68
CA ILE A 176 -16.13 -23.07 12.11
C ILE A 176 -16.39 -24.27 11.20
N LYS A 177 -15.46 -24.61 10.30
CA LYS A 177 -15.59 -25.76 9.39
C LYS A 177 -15.57 -27.11 10.11
N GLU A 178 -14.87 -27.22 11.24
CA GLU A 178 -14.89 -28.41 12.08
C GLU A 178 -16.28 -28.65 12.71
N ILE A 179 -16.92 -27.59 13.20
CA ILE A 179 -18.26 -27.68 13.82
C ILE A 179 -19.36 -27.77 12.76
N TYR A 180 -19.18 -27.07 11.63
CA TYR A 180 -20.14 -26.96 10.54
C TYR A 180 -19.46 -27.23 9.18
N PRO A 181 -19.20 -28.50 8.80
CA PRO A 181 -18.43 -28.85 7.61
C PRO A 181 -18.97 -28.28 6.30
N ASP A 182 -20.29 -28.27 6.12
CA ASP A 182 -20.96 -27.83 4.89
C ASP A 182 -21.29 -26.32 4.89
N THR A 183 -20.70 -25.54 5.80
CA THR A 183 -21.03 -24.12 5.93
C THR A 183 -20.34 -23.25 4.88
N GLU A 184 -21.14 -22.39 4.26
CA GLU A 184 -20.70 -21.45 3.24
C GLU A 184 -20.21 -20.12 3.84
N ILE A 185 -20.48 -19.86 5.12
CA ILE A 185 -20.28 -18.54 5.75
C ILE A 185 -18.82 -18.09 5.77
N THR A 186 -17.87 -19.03 5.66
CA THR A 186 -16.43 -18.76 5.64
C THR A 186 -15.85 -18.55 4.25
N LYS A 187 -16.59 -18.83 3.17
CA LYS A 187 -16.03 -18.85 1.81
C LYS A 187 -15.46 -17.51 1.38
N SER A 188 -16.19 -16.43 1.61
CA SER A 188 -15.74 -15.07 1.25
C SER A 188 -14.45 -14.68 1.98
N LEU A 189 -14.37 -14.94 3.29
CA LEU A 189 -13.18 -14.62 4.08
C LEU A 189 -11.99 -15.52 3.71
N THR A 190 -12.25 -16.81 3.43
CA THR A 190 -11.23 -17.75 2.96
C THR A 190 -10.64 -17.25 1.64
N ALA A 191 -11.48 -16.92 0.65
CA ALA A 191 -11.02 -16.40 -0.64
C ALA A 191 -10.21 -15.09 -0.51
N GLN A 192 -10.59 -14.20 0.40
CA GLN A 192 -9.84 -12.97 0.68
C GLN A 192 -8.48 -13.25 1.31
N ILE A 193 -8.40 -14.23 2.23
CA ILE A 193 -7.13 -14.67 2.81
C ILE A 193 -6.27 -15.30 1.74
N ASP A 194 -6.81 -16.20 0.93
CA ASP A 194 -6.08 -16.88 -0.15
C ASP A 194 -5.56 -15.88 -1.19
N GLU A 195 -6.35 -14.87 -1.58
CA GLU A 195 -5.89 -13.82 -2.50
C GLU A 195 -4.79 -12.95 -1.87
N LEU A 196 -4.89 -12.63 -0.57
CA LEU A 196 -3.90 -11.83 0.13
C LEU A 196 -2.59 -12.58 0.33
N THR A 197 -2.68 -13.88 0.64
CA THR A 197 -1.59 -14.79 1.01
C THR A 197 -1.13 -15.65 -0.17
N ILE A 198 -1.41 -15.22 -1.40
CA ILE A 198 -0.92 -15.91 -2.58
C ILE A 198 0.56 -15.60 -2.76
N TYR A 199 1.36 -16.63 -3.08
CA TYR A 199 2.73 -16.42 -3.48
C TYR A 199 2.74 -15.69 -4.81
N TYR A 200 3.62 -14.69 -4.94
CA TYR A 200 3.85 -14.05 -6.22
C TYR A 200 5.29 -14.24 -6.68
N ILE A 201 5.44 -14.38 -8.00
CA ILE A 201 6.73 -14.37 -8.69
C ILE A 201 6.68 -13.27 -9.73
N ASN A 202 7.59 -12.31 -9.61
CA ASN A 202 7.80 -11.26 -10.58
C ASN A 202 9.13 -11.51 -11.26
N THR A 203 9.12 -11.56 -12.59
CA THR A 203 10.34 -11.61 -13.40
C THR A 203 10.41 -10.35 -14.26
N ASN A 204 11.59 -9.76 -14.40
CA ASN A 204 11.84 -8.62 -15.27
C ASN A 204 13.08 -8.91 -16.11
N PHE A 205 12.93 -8.84 -17.43
CA PHE A 205 14.02 -8.93 -18.39
C PHE A 205 14.30 -7.52 -18.89
N GLU A 206 15.51 -7.02 -18.64
CA GLU A 206 15.91 -5.66 -18.96
C GLU A 206 17.02 -5.69 -20.00
N TYR A 207 16.88 -4.85 -21.03
CA TYR A 207 17.96 -4.50 -21.95
C TYR A 207 18.20 -3.00 -21.89
N HIS A 208 19.46 -2.61 -21.77
CA HIS A 208 19.90 -1.23 -21.67
C HIS A 208 21.03 -0.97 -22.66
N THR A 209 21.02 0.21 -23.26
CA THR A 209 22.11 0.74 -24.09
C THR A 209 22.19 2.25 -23.90
N ASP A 210 23.40 2.80 -23.92
CA ASP A 210 23.61 4.24 -23.79
C ASP A 210 24.74 4.78 -24.68
N SER A 211 24.90 6.11 -24.68
CA SER A 211 25.95 6.80 -25.41
C SER A 211 27.31 6.81 -24.71
N GLN A 212 27.44 6.11 -23.57
CA GLN A 212 28.69 5.90 -22.82
C GLN A 212 29.12 4.43 -22.89
N PRO A 213 29.20 3.93 -24.14
CA PRO A 213 28.95 2.55 -24.61
C PRO A 213 28.75 1.49 -23.51
N LEU A 214 27.78 1.68 -22.61
CA LEU A 214 27.41 0.70 -21.61
C LEU A 214 26.13 0.01 -22.06
N ASP A 215 26.30 -1.23 -22.49
CA ASP A 215 25.18 -2.12 -22.78
C ASP A 215 25.05 -3.16 -21.68
N PHE A 216 23.83 -3.49 -21.28
CA PHE A 216 23.63 -4.67 -20.43
C PHE A 216 22.31 -5.37 -20.68
N PHE A 217 22.35 -6.69 -20.42
CA PHE A 217 21.16 -7.49 -20.25
C PHE A 217 21.04 -7.92 -18.79
N ALA A 218 19.90 -7.65 -18.16
CA ALA A 218 19.64 -8.01 -16.78
C ALA A 218 18.40 -8.87 -16.59
N TYR A 219 18.49 -9.78 -15.63
CA TYR A 219 17.40 -10.61 -15.17
C TYR A 219 17.12 -10.29 -13.70
N HIS A 220 15.87 -9.94 -13.40
CA HIS A 220 15.41 -9.74 -12.04
C HIS A 220 14.31 -10.73 -11.72
N ILE A 221 14.44 -11.44 -10.61
CA ILE A 221 13.44 -12.37 -10.10
C ILE A 221 13.14 -11.96 -8.68
N ALA A 222 11.88 -11.70 -8.38
CA ALA A 222 11.40 -11.41 -7.05
C ALA A 222 10.29 -12.40 -6.66
N ILE A 223 10.43 -13.02 -5.50
CA ILE A 223 9.43 -13.92 -4.93
C ILE A 223 9.00 -13.35 -3.59
N GLY A 224 7.70 -13.30 -3.33
CA GLY A 224 7.21 -12.81 -2.05
C GLY A 224 5.84 -13.34 -1.71
N HIS A 225 5.46 -13.09 -0.46
CA HIS A 225 4.21 -13.55 0.13
C HIS A 225 3.84 -12.67 1.31
N TYR A 226 2.55 -12.44 1.52
CA TYR A 226 2.05 -11.76 2.72
C TYR A 226 1.69 -12.80 3.76
N GLU A 227 2.37 -12.80 4.91
CA GLU A 227 2.06 -13.70 6.02
C GLU A 227 1.31 -12.96 7.13
N SER A 228 1.78 -11.77 7.49
CA SER A 228 1.12 -10.94 8.48
C SER A 228 1.56 -9.48 8.36
N ARG A 229 0.93 -8.59 9.13
CA ARG A 229 1.38 -7.19 9.22
C ARG A 229 2.85 -7.01 9.64
N PHE A 230 3.50 -8.01 10.24
CA PHE A 230 4.90 -7.94 10.67
C PHE A 230 5.83 -8.85 9.86
N LEU A 231 5.29 -9.72 9.01
CA LEU A 231 6.06 -10.68 8.23
C LEU A 231 5.53 -10.67 6.80
N ASN A 232 6.25 -9.96 5.93
CA ASN A 232 5.99 -9.81 4.50
C ASN A 232 7.30 -10.00 3.75
N PRO A 233 7.84 -11.24 3.74
CA PRO A 233 9.14 -11.50 3.18
C PRO A 233 9.12 -11.39 1.66
N LYS A 234 10.22 -10.87 1.12
CA LYS A 234 10.50 -10.82 -0.30
C LYS A 234 11.96 -11.20 -0.53
N LEU A 235 12.20 -12.12 -1.44
CA LEU A 235 13.51 -12.49 -1.93
C LEU A 235 13.68 -11.91 -3.34
N GLU A 236 14.79 -11.24 -3.60
CA GLU A 236 15.10 -10.68 -4.93
C GLU A 236 16.49 -11.11 -5.38
N LEU A 237 16.58 -11.60 -6.61
CA LEU A 237 17.81 -11.90 -7.31
C LEU A 237 17.86 -11.03 -8.56
N SER A 238 18.94 -10.27 -8.71
CA SER A 238 19.26 -9.55 -9.95
C SER A 238 20.60 -10.04 -10.48
N THR A 239 20.67 -10.27 -11.78
CA THR A 239 21.91 -10.60 -12.50
C THR A 239 22.06 -9.66 -13.67
N TYR A 240 23.29 -9.20 -13.92
CA TYR A 240 23.63 -8.28 -14.99
C TYR A 240 24.78 -8.88 -15.80
N ASN A 241 24.66 -8.83 -17.12
CA ASN A 241 25.74 -9.12 -18.06
C ASN A 241 26.03 -7.83 -18.82
N PHE A 242 27.23 -7.29 -18.65
CA PHE A 242 27.64 -6.04 -19.28
C PHE A 242 28.26 -6.29 -20.66
N SER A 243 28.38 -5.23 -21.44
CA SER A 243 29.14 -5.13 -22.69
C SER A 243 29.58 -3.67 -22.83
N PRO A 244 30.82 -3.38 -23.27
CA PRO A 244 31.84 -4.32 -23.79
C PRO A 244 32.57 -5.14 -22.72
N GLU A 245 32.43 -4.79 -21.44
CA GLU A 245 33.06 -5.55 -20.35
C GLU A 245 32.48 -6.95 -20.23
N LYS A 246 33.31 -7.96 -19.96
CA LYS A 246 32.84 -9.35 -19.80
C LYS A 246 32.33 -9.67 -18.40
N GLU A 247 32.26 -8.64 -17.57
CA GLU A 247 31.99 -8.77 -16.15
C GLU A 247 30.49 -8.98 -15.92
N GLN A 248 30.19 -9.58 -14.77
CA GLN A 248 28.82 -9.84 -14.38
C GLN A 248 28.64 -9.36 -12.95
N ALA A 249 27.46 -8.80 -12.69
CA ALA A 249 27.05 -8.44 -11.34
C ALA A 249 25.89 -9.33 -10.88
N VAL A 250 25.97 -9.79 -9.64
CA VAL A 250 24.90 -10.52 -8.98
C VAL A 250 24.53 -9.80 -7.69
N ILE A 251 23.23 -9.60 -7.50
CA ILE A 251 22.65 -8.96 -6.33
C ILE A 251 21.59 -9.89 -5.75
N LEU A 252 21.71 -10.20 -4.46
CA LEU A 252 20.72 -10.97 -3.72
C LEU A 252 20.23 -10.13 -2.54
N LYS A 253 18.91 -9.90 -2.45
CA LYS A 253 18.27 -9.13 -1.38
C LYS A 253 17.19 -9.95 -0.70
N ILE A 254 17.10 -9.82 0.61
CA ILE A 254 15.97 -10.27 1.43
C ILE A 254 15.39 -9.06 2.10
N SER A 255 14.08 -8.86 1.92
CA SER A 255 13.36 -7.72 2.46
C SER A 255 12.17 -8.18 3.29
N ASN A 256 11.82 -7.37 4.28
CA ASN A 256 10.57 -7.50 5.03
C ASN A 256 9.91 -6.14 5.22
N GLN A 257 8.59 -6.11 5.12
CA GLN A 257 7.78 -4.94 5.37
C GLN A 257 6.93 -5.10 6.64
N PHE A 258 7.02 -4.12 7.53
CA PHE A 258 6.30 -4.08 8.80
C PHE A 258 5.27 -2.96 8.79
N TYR A 259 4.07 -3.25 9.29
CA TYR A 259 2.96 -2.32 9.38
C TYR A 259 2.54 -2.11 10.84
N PHE A 260 2.59 -0.86 11.29
CA PHE A 260 2.22 -0.43 12.63
C PHE A 260 1.02 0.52 12.57
N ASP A 261 -0.19 -0.02 12.47
CA ASP A 261 -1.43 0.75 12.22
C ASP A 261 -1.71 1.84 13.26
N ASN A 262 -1.49 1.54 14.54
CA ASN A 262 -1.68 2.50 15.63
C ASN A 262 -0.76 3.72 15.48
N LEU A 263 0.43 3.50 14.93
CA LEU A 263 1.39 4.55 14.62
C LEU A 263 1.21 5.09 13.20
N LYS A 264 0.33 4.53 12.36
CA LYS A 264 0.23 4.82 10.93
C LYS A 264 1.61 4.84 10.25
N LEU A 265 2.43 3.86 10.61
CA LEU A 265 3.84 3.76 10.23
C LEU A 265 4.05 2.44 9.48
N THR A 266 4.77 2.52 8.37
CA THR A 266 5.32 1.35 7.67
C THR A 266 6.84 1.40 7.75
N ALA A 267 7.48 0.30 8.11
CA ALA A 267 8.93 0.18 8.09
C ALA A 267 9.32 -0.88 7.05
N ASN A 268 10.29 -0.58 6.19
CA ASN A 268 10.88 -1.55 5.29
C ASN A 268 12.32 -1.79 5.73
N ILE A 269 12.72 -3.06 5.75
CA ILE A 269 14.09 -3.46 6.05
C ILE A 269 14.53 -4.42 4.95
N THR A 270 15.70 -4.17 4.38
CA THR A 270 16.33 -5.01 3.38
C THR A 270 17.79 -5.23 3.75
N GLY A 271 18.22 -6.48 3.67
CA GLY A 271 19.63 -6.86 3.74
C GLY A 271 19.99 -7.71 2.54
N GLY A 272 21.23 -7.62 2.08
CA GLY A 272 21.65 -8.37 0.91
C GLY A 272 23.14 -8.32 0.65
N ILE A 273 23.51 -9.01 -0.42
CA ILE A 273 24.88 -9.04 -0.93
C ILE A 273 24.89 -8.58 -2.38
N TYR A 274 25.98 -7.93 -2.74
CA TYR A 274 26.34 -7.53 -4.09
C TYR A 274 27.72 -8.10 -4.39
N LYS A 275 27.85 -8.70 -5.56
CA LYS A 275 29.13 -9.17 -6.06
C LYS A 275 29.26 -8.81 -7.53
N ASN A 276 30.27 -8.01 -7.85
CA ASN A 276 30.90 -8.03 -9.16
C ASN A 276 31.81 -9.28 -9.23
N LEU A 277 31.65 -10.13 -10.24
CA LEU A 277 32.36 -11.41 -10.31
C LEU A 277 33.90 -11.26 -10.35
N SER A 278 34.41 -10.08 -10.68
CA SER A 278 35.83 -9.71 -10.63
C SER A 278 36.37 -9.46 -9.21
N GLU A 279 35.51 -9.33 -8.19
CA GLU A 279 35.91 -8.90 -6.84
C GLU A 279 35.33 -9.74 -5.67
N LYS A 280 35.67 -9.32 -4.45
CA LYS A 280 35.09 -9.85 -3.20
C LYS A 280 33.60 -9.52 -3.11
N VAL A 281 32.87 -10.07 -2.16
CA VAL A 281 31.46 -9.71 -1.93
C VAL A 281 31.39 -8.42 -1.10
N ASP A 282 30.47 -7.52 -1.44
CA ASP A 282 30.10 -6.36 -0.60
C ASP A 282 28.65 -6.53 -0.10
N TRP A 283 28.31 -5.88 1.01
CA TRP A 283 26.96 -5.88 1.55
C TRP A 283 26.16 -4.69 1.01
N ILE A 284 24.86 -4.88 0.90
CA ILE A 284 23.87 -3.85 0.53
C ILE A 284 22.68 -3.94 1.48
N GLY A 285 21.90 -2.87 1.56
CA GLY A 285 20.73 -2.85 2.44
C GLY A 285 19.91 -1.57 2.35
N ASP A 286 18.72 -1.60 2.92
CA ASP A 286 17.81 -0.46 3.01
C ASP A 286 17.08 -0.52 4.35
N ILE A 287 16.92 0.64 4.99
CA ILE A 287 15.96 0.84 6.06
C ILE A 287 15.19 2.13 5.78
N SER A 288 13.87 2.02 5.69
CA SER A 288 13.00 3.16 5.38
C SER A 288 11.72 3.16 6.21
N PHE A 289 11.25 4.35 6.56
CA PHE A 289 10.09 4.58 7.42
C PHE A 289 9.11 5.51 6.73
N ILE A 290 7.93 5.00 6.43
CA ILE A 290 6.82 5.78 5.85
C ILE A 290 5.80 6.06 6.95
N LYS A 291 5.72 7.32 7.39
CA LYS A 291 4.77 7.80 8.38
C LYS A 291 3.66 8.60 7.71
N LYS A 292 2.41 8.18 7.90
CA LYS A 292 1.24 8.97 7.50
C LYS A 292 0.93 10.03 8.56
N ILE A 293 1.34 11.27 8.29
CA ILE A 293 1.19 12.43 9.19
C ILE A 293 -0.28 12.86 9.27
N THR A 294 -0.92 13.03 8.10
CA THR A 294 -2.35 13.36 8.00
C THR A 294 -3.03 12.42 7.00
N LYS A 295 -4.33 12.59 6.74
CA LYS A 295 -5.03 11.80 5.71
C LYS A 295 -4.36 11.93 4.32
N ASN A 296 -3.80 13.10 4.04
CA ASN A 296 -3.32 13.51 2.73
C ASN A 296 -1.79 13.67 2.66
N VAL A 297 -1.08 13.60 3.79
CA VAL A 297 0.38 13.81 3.88
C VAL A 297 1.06 12.56 4.43
N SER A 298 2.12 12.12 3.76
CA SER A 298 3.04 11.10 4.28
C SER A 298 4.49 11.56 4.16
N LEU A 299 5.29 11.21 5.15
CA LEU A 299 6.73 11.42 5.21
C LEU A 299 7.41 10.06 5.04
N ASN A 300 8.40 9.96 4.16
CA ASN A 300 9.27 8.81 3.99
C ASN A 300 10.70 9.25 4.33
N VAL A 301 11.38 8.55 5.24
CA VAL A 301 12.78 8.81 5.57
C VAL A 301 13.53 7.51 5.61
N GLY A 302 14.80 7.50 5.22
CA GLY A 302 15.55 6.25 5.21
C GLY A 302 17.03 6.41 4.94
N TYR A 303 17.67 5.25 5.01
CA TYR A 303 19.05 5.04 4.65
C TYR A 303 19.12 3.81 3.74
N SER A 304 19.92 3.89 2.68
CA SER A 304 20.19 2.72 1.84
C SER A 304 21.65 2.66 1.43
N LYS A 305 22.17 1.45 1.20
CA LYS A 305 23.45 1.21 0.55
C LYS A 305 23.19 0.33 -0.67
N ASN A 306 23.47 0.83 -1.86
CA ASN A 306 23.21 0.16 -3.12
C ASN A 306 24.47 0.11 -4.00
N SER A 307 24.52 -0.86 -4.91
CA SER A 307 25.54 -0.92 -5.96
C SER A 307 25.35 0.22 -6.97
N VAL A 308 26.44 0.63 -7.62
CA VAL A 308 26.45 1.64 -8.67
C VAL A 308 26.94 0.98 -9.95
N LEU A 309 26.11 1.00 -10.99
CA LEU A 309 26.33 0.34 -12.28
C LEU A 309 25.93 1.31 -13.41
N SER A 310 26.48 2.53 -13.40
CA SER A 310 26.04 3.64 -14.25
C SER A 310 27.06 4.09 -15.29
N THR A 311 28.28 3.56 -15.23
CA THR A 311 29.35 3.79 -16.22
C THR A 311 30.12 2.48 -16.43
N ILE A 312 30.84 2.36 -17.54
CA ILE A 312 31.74 1.22 -17.80
C ILE A 312 32.69 0.99 -16.61
N ALA A 313 33.33 2.05 -16.10
CA ALA A 313 34.24 1.94 -14.98
C ALA A 313 33.57 1.43 -13.69
N SER A 314 32.32 1.84 -13.41
CA SER A 314 31.59 1.33 -12.23
C SER A 314 31.26 -0.15 -12.32
N THR A 315 31.23 -0.73 -13.54
CA THR A 315 30.97 -2.16 -13.75
C THR A 315 32.20 -3.04 -13.59
N ALA A 316 33.39 -2.46 -13.36
CA ALA A 316 34.64 -3.19 -13.22
C ALA A 316 35.04 -3.59 -11.80
N PHE A 317 34.33 -3.07 -10.80
CA PHE A 317 34.61 -3.37 -9.41
C PHE A 317 33.37 -3.19 -8.54
N ASN A 318 33.50 -3.46 -7.24
CA ASN A 318 32.44 -3.22 -6.29
C ASN A 318 32.34 -1.74 -5.90
N LEU A 319 31.60 -0.99 -6.72
CA LEU A 319 31.19 0.36 -6.37
C LEU A 319 29.83 0.35 -5.67
N THR A 320 29.77 0.99 -4.49
CA THR A 320 28.53 1.19 -3.74
C THR A 320 28.38 2.64 -3.33
N LYS A 321 27.15 3.12 -3.30
CA LYS A 321 26.78 4.41 -2.71
C LYS A 321 25.87 4.20 -1.51
N GLN A 322 25.89 5.15 -0.60
CA GLN A 322 25.01 5.21 0.56
C GLN A 322 24.13 6.45 0.42
N ASP A 323 22.82 6.30 0.55
CA ASP A 323 21.85 7.37 0.43
C ASP A 323 21.21 7.62 1.80
N VAL A 324 21.19 8.87 2.27
CA VAL A 324 20.33 9.34 3.38
C VAL A 324 19.28 10.26 2.78
N PHE A 325 18.01 9.90 2.92
CA PHE A 325 16.94 10.60 2.21
C PHE A 325 15.73 10.91 3.09
N GLY A 326 15.00 11.94 2.66
CA GLY A 326 13.70 12.32 3.20
C GLY A 326 12.79 12.84 2.11
N GLU A 327 11.56 12.34 2.06
CA GLU A 327 10.55 12.72 1.06
C GLU A 327 9.21 13.00 1.73
N ILE A 328 8.55 14.07 1.32
CA ILE A 328 7.18 14.37 1.67
C ILE A 328 6.28 14.18 0.46
N ASN A 329 5.17 13.47 0.66
CA ASN A 329 4.16 13.24 -0.34
C ASN A 329 2.84 13.86 0.13
N TYR A 330 2.19 14.61 -0.74
CA TYR A 330 0.85 15.17 -0.54
C TYR A 330 -0.08 14.78 -1.68
N SER A 331 -1.30 14.38 -1.33
CA SER A 331 -2.34 14.04 -2.31
C SER A 331 -3.70 14.52 -1.85
N ASN A 332 -4.39 15.27 -2.70
CA ASN A 332 -5.80 15.63 -2.51
C ASN A 332 -6.61 15.32 -3.78
N LYS A 333 -7.85 15.83 -3.87
CA LYS A 333 -8.74 15.59 -5.01
C LYS A 333 -8.33 16.31 -6.31
N LEU A 334 -7.42 17.28 -6.25
CA LEU A 334 -7.02 18.14 -7.37
C LEU A 334 -5.60 17.88 -7.84
N LEU A 335 -4.67 17.66 -6.91
CA LEU A 335 -3.23 17.56 -7.20
C LEU A 335 -2.52 16.51 -6.34
N LEU A 336 -1.36 16.12 -6.86
CA LEU A 336 -0.33 15.31 -6.24
C LEU A 336 0.93 16.16 -6.14
N LEU A 337 1.62 16.08 -5.01
CA LEU A 337 2.90 16.74 -4.79
C LEU A 337 3.87 15.77 -4.13
N ASN A 338 5.11 15.80 -4.59
CA ASN A 338 6.24 15.15 -3.94
C ASN A 338 7.37 16.17 -3.84
N ALA A 339 8.05 16.19 -2.70
CA ALA A 339 9.31 16.91 -2.55
C ALA A 339 10.26 16.06 -1.71
N GLY A 340 11.54 16.09 -2.02
CA GLY A 340 12.52 15.26 -1.34
C GLY A 340 13.93 15.83 -1.38
N TYR A 341 14.72 15.36 -0.42
CA TYR A 341 16.14 15.59 -0.31
C TYR A 341 16.84 14.22 -0.22
N ASN A 342 17.97 14.10 -0.90
CA ASN A 342 18.84 12.93 -0.83
C ASN A 342 20.30 13.39 -0.72
N GLN A 343 21.05 12.81 0.20
CA GLN A 343 22.49 12.96 0.31
C GLN A 343 23.16 11.63 0.08
N GLN A 344 23.99 11.56 -0.96
CA GLN A 344 24.74 10.38 -1.35
C GLN A 344 26.16 10.46 -0.81
N PHE A 345 26.67 9.34 -0.31
CA PHE A 345 28.04 9.17 0.18
C PHE A 345 28.72 8.02 -0.54
N TYR A 346 29.98 8.23 -0.94
CA TYR A 346 30.81 7.26 -1.62
C TYR A 346 32.05 6.92 -0.78
N LYS A 347 32.72 5.80 -1.11
CA LYS A 347 33.91 5.33 -0.37
C LYS A 347 35.11 6.29 -0.42
N ASN A 348 35.15 7.18 -1.40
CA ASN A 348 36.20 8.18 -1.62
C ASN A 348 35.89 9.54 -0.95
N ASP A 349 34.98 9.57 0.04
CA ASP A 349 34.55 10.78 0.75
C ASP A 349 33.89 11.86 -0.13
N ASN A 350 33.54 11.52 -1.37
CA ASN A 350 32.73 12.37 -2.23
C ASN A 350 31.25 12.26 -1.82
N THR A 351 30.55 13.38 -1.91
CA THR A 351 29.13 13.48 -1.60
C THR A 351 28.37 14.14 -2.74
N ILE A 352 27.17 13.65 -3.02
CA ILE A 352 26.26 14.26 -3.99
C ILE A 352 24.96 14.60 -3.29
N GLU A 353 24.57 15.87 -3.34
CA GLU A 353 23.34 16.37 -2.76
C GLU A 353 22.30 16.58 -3.85
N SER A 354 21.06 16.17 -3.58
CA SER A 354 19.95 16.36 -4.51
C SER A 354 18.72 16.84 -3.77
N ILE A 355 18.10 17.90 -4.28
CA ILE A 355 16.78 18.35 -3.86
C ILE A 355 15.85 18.41 -5.07
N GLY A 356 14.64 17.91 -4.92
CA GLY A 356 13.68 17.89 -6.00
C GLY A 356 12.26 18.03 -5.50
N ALA A 357 11.40 18.57 -6.36
CA ALA A 357 9.98 18.60 -6.13
C ALA A 357 9.22 18.51 -7.45
N TRP A 358 8.05 17.87 -7.43
CA TRP A 358 7.13 17.92 -8.55
C TRP A 358 5.69 18.07 -8.06
N ILE A 359 4.90 18.71 -8.90
CA ILE A 359 3.46 18.85 -8.75
C ILE A 359 2.79 18.31 -10.00
N LEU A 360 1.73 17.52 -9.83
CA LEU A 360 1.01 16.86 -10.92
C LEU A 360 -0.49 16.97 -10.67
N SER A 361 -1.28 17.25 -11.71
CA SER A 361 -2.73 17.21 -11.60
C SER A 361 -3.22 15.80 -11.28
N GLN A 362 -4.38 15.68 -10.63
CA GLN A 362 -5.11 14.41 -10.62
C GLN A 362 -5.52 14.03 -12.06
N PRO A 363 -5.73 12.73 -12.36
CA PRO A 363 -6.11 12.29 -13.69
C PRO A 363 -7.43 12.92 -14.17
N ILE A 364 -7.34 13.75 -15.21
CA ILE A 364 -8.49 14.35 -15.90
C ILE A 364 -9.03 13.30 -16.87
N LYS A 365 -10.24 12.80 -16.61
CA LYS A 365 -10.83 11.71 -17.38
C LYS A 365 -11.57 12.23 -18.60
N PHE A 366 -11.29 11.66 -19.76
CA PHE A 366 -12.05 11.89 -20.99
C PHE A 366 -12.22 10.58 -21.75
N ARG A 367 -13.45 10.03 -21.76
CA ARG A 367 -13.74 8.69 -22.31
C ARG A 367 -12.81 7.64 -21.68
N ASN A 368 -12.06 6.91 -22.51
CA ASN A 368 -11.10 5.89 -22.11
C ASN A 368 -9.70 6.45 -21.83
N PHE A 369 -9.53 7.77 -21.88
CA PHE A 369 -8.27 8.46 -21.63
C PHE A 369 -8.27 9.13 -20.26
N ASN A 370 -7.10 9.18 -19.65
CA ASN A 370 -6.81 10.02 -18.50
C ASN A 370 -5.55 10.82 -18.78
N PHE A 371 -5.59 12.12 -18.49
CA PHE A 371 -4.49 13.04 -18.72
C PHE A 371 -4.01 13.61 -17.40
N GLN A 372 -2.69 13.78 -17.26
CA GLN A 372 -2.09 14.53 -16.17
C GLN A 372 -1.03 15.48 -16.70
N LEU A 373 -1.00 16.66 -16.11
CA LEU A 373 -0.04 17.72 -16.42
C LEU A 373 0.63 18.16 -15.12
N GLY A 374 1.92 18.45 -15.21
CA GLY A 374 2.70 18.79 -14.03
C GLY A 374 3.95 19.57 -14.36
N TYR A 375 4.63 19.94 -13.27
CA TYR A 375 5.89 20.65 -13.30
C TYR A 375 6.82 20.01 -12.28
N SER A 376 8.11 19.92 -12.62
CA SER A 376 9.15 19.47 -11.71
C SER A 376 10.34 20.40 -11.69
N TYR A 377 10.98 20.45 -10.53
CA TYR A 377 12.28 21.08 -10.32
C TYR A 377 13.23 20.07 -9.69
N ASN A 378 14.48 20.08 -10.13
CA ASN A 378 15.57 19.33 -9.51
C ASN A 378 16.84 20.18 -9.45
N TYR A 379 17.54 20.11 -8.34
CA TYR A 379 18.90 20.60 -8.16
C TYR A 379 19.79 19.47 -7.67
N THR A 380 20.99 19.36 -8.25
CA THR A 380 21.99 18.37 -7.85
C THR A 380 23.38 19.00 -7.86
N ASP A 381 24.15 18.79 -6.80
CA ASP A 381 25.54 19.25 -6.71
C ASP A 381 26.44 18.19 -6.08
N SER A 382 27.66 18.10 -6.60
CA SER A 382 28.69 17.19 -6.13
C SER A 382 29.79 17.97 -5.43
N LYS A 383 30.31 17.40 -4.34
CA LYS A 383 31.46 17.95 -3.63
C LYS A 383 32.72 17.87 -4.50
N ASP A 384 33.01 16.68 -5.02
CA ASP A 384 34.16 16.44 -5.90
C ASP A 384 33.69 16.07 -7.31
N ILE A 385 34.41 16.59 -8.32
CA ILE A 385 34.13 16.34 -9.73
C ILE A 385 35.07 15.27 -10.26
N LEU A 386 34.52 14.13 -10.64
CA LEU A 386 35.25 12.95 -11.10
C LEU A 386 35.35 12.89 -12.63
N PHE A 387 35.53 14.05 -13.25
CA PHE A 387 35.68 14.19 -14.69
C PHE A 387 37.16 14.20 -15.06
N ILE A 388 37.56 13.34 -16.00
CA ILE A 388 38.95 13.15 -16.40
C ILE A 388 39.06 13.34 -17.91
N TYR A 389 40.04 14.12 -18.37
CA TYR A 389 40.37 14.29 -19.78
C TYR A 389 41.42 13.28 -20.25
N ASP A 390 41.26 12.80 -21.48
CA ASP A 390 42.33 12.11 -22.20
C ASP A 390 43.35 13.11 -22.80
N ASN A 391 44.39 12.58 -23.46
CA ASN A 391 45.45 13.39 -24.07
C ASN A 391 44.97 14.25 -25.26
N GLN A 392 43.75 14.00 -25.74
CA GLN A 392 43.09 14.69 -26.83
C GLN A 392 42.10 15.75 -26.32
N GLY A 393 41.93 15.86 -24.99
CA GLY A 393 41.00 16.80 -24.36
C GLY A 393 39.55 16.32 -24.36
N VAL A 394 39.30 15.04 -24.65
CA VAL A 394 37.99 14.41 -24.53
C VAL A 394 37.83 13.90 -23.10
N GLY A 395 36.75 14.30 -22.43
CA GLY A 395 36.55 13.99 -21.02
C GLY A 395 35.46 12.96 -20.74
N VAL A 396 35.62 12.20 -19.66
CA VAL A 396 34.65 11.20 -19.18
C VAL A 396 34.53 11.22 -17.66
N TYR A 397 33.34 10.93 -17.13
CA TYR A 397 33.14 10.71 -15.69
C TYR A 397 33.59 9.31 -15.28
N ASN A 398 34.43 9.21 -14.25
CA ASN A 398 34.98 7.93 -13.79
C ASN A 398 35.15 7.92 -12.26
N PRO A 399 34.52 7.00 -11.50
CA PRO A 399 33.70 5.88 -11.97
C PRO A 399 32.20 6.17 -12.00
N TYR A 400 31.77 7.38 -11.65
CA TYR A 400 30.34 7.74 -11.63
C TYR A 400 30.14 9.23 -11.91
N PHE A 401 28.92 9.59 -12.29
CA PHE A 401 28.57 10.97 -12.60
C PHE A 401 28.59 11.86 -11.37
N THR A 402 29.19 13.03 -11.50
CA THR A 402 29.26 14.05 -10.45
C THR A 402 28.81 15.41 -11.02
N PRO A 403 27.49 15.67 -11.08
CA PRO A 403 26.96 16.96 -11.54
C PRO A 403 27.43 18.12 -10.66
N LYS A 404 27.81 19.26 -11.25
CA LYS A 404 28.13 20.49 -10.53
C LYS A 404 27.03 21.53 -10.71
N GLU A 405 26.40 21.94 -9.61
CA GLU A 405 25.37 22.99 -9.58
C GLU A 405 24.27 22.81 -10.65
N GLN A 406 23.87 21.56 -10.93
CA GLN A 406 22.91 21.24 -11.97
C GLN A 406 21.50 21.64 -11.54
N GLN A 407 20.77 22.36 -12.40
CA GLN A 407 19.37 22.74 -12.21
C GLN A 407 18.54 22.29 -13.41
N ILE A 408 17.36 21.74 -13.16
CA ILE A 408 16.43 21.32 -14.21
C ILE A 408 15.01 21.73 -13.82
N HIS A 409 14.35 22.47 -14.70
CA HIS A 409 12.92 22.75 -14.68
C HIS A 409 12.26 21.99 -15.84
N SER A 410 11.26 21.18 -15.53
CA SER A 410 10.59 20.35 -16.54
C SER A 410 9.07 20.44 -16.51
N GLY A 411 8.48 20.27 -17.69
CA GLY A 411 7.06 19.96 -17.84
C GLY A 411 6.86 18.45 -17.80
N LEU A 412 5.85 18.01 -17.05
CA LEU A 412 5.46 16.60 -16.94
C LEU A 412 4.13 16.39 -17.66
N PHE A 413 4.06 15.35 -18.49
CA PHE A 413 2.84 14.95 -19.18
C PHE A 413 2.64 13.45 -19.09
N ILE A 414 1.44 13.01 -18.72
CA ILE A 414 1.08 11.59 -18.66
C ILE A 414 -0.26 11.40 -19.36
N VAL A 415 -0.31 10.41 -20.25
CA VAL A 415 -1.53 9.94 -20.90
C VAL A 415 -1.70 8.46 -20.59
N ASN A 416 -2.87 8.09 -20.07
CA ASN A 416 -3.23 6.70 -19.84
C ASN A 416 -4.49 6.37 -20.64
N TYR A 417 -4.43 5.32 -21.47
CA TYR A 417 -5.52 4.84 -22.29
C TYR A 417 -5.90 3.41 -21.92
N LYS A 418 -7.18 3.18 -21.65
CA LYS A 418 -7.71 1.86 -21.27
C LYS A 418 -8.77 1.39 -22.29
N PRO A 419 -8.33 0.80 -23.42
CA PRO A 419 -9.25 0.33 -24.45
C PRO A 419 -10.15 -0.83 -23.98
N THR A 420 -9.61 -1.70 -23.11
CA THR A 420 -10.33 -2.86 -22.58
C THR A 420 -10.05 -3.03 -21.08
N LYS A 421 -10.75 -3.96 -20.43
CA LYS A 421 -10.47 -4.32 -19.03
C LYS A 421 -9.11 -5.03 -18.84
N LYS A 422 -8.55 -5.62 -19.91
CA LYS A 422 -7.29 -6.40 -19.87
C LYS A 422 -6.07 -5.62 -20.33
N LEU A 423 -6.24 -4.58 -21.15
CA LEU A 423 -5.16 -3.81 -21.75
C LEU A 423 -5.19 -2.36 -21.26
N SER A 424 -4.03 -1.85 -20.83
CA SER A 424 -3.82 -0.41 -20.61
C SER A 424 -2.51 0.04 -21.23
N LEU A 425 -2.55 1.16 -21.91
CA LEU A 425 -1.41 1.84 -22.50
C LEU A 425 -1.14 3.13 -21.71
N GLU A 426 0.12 3.44 -21.44
CA GLU A 426 0.52 4.67 -20.78
C GLU A 426 1.72 5.27 -21.49
N ALA A 427 1.69 6.60 -21.69
CA ALA A 427 2.80 7.37 -22.22
C ALA A 427 3.13 8.48 -21.22
N LYS A 428 4.42 8.68 -20.97
CA LYS A 428 4.94 9.77 -20.12
C LYS A 428 5.96 10.57 -20.90
N ALA A 429 5.94 11.88 -20.72
CA ALA A 429 6.96 12.79 -21.18
C ALA A 429 7.41 13.68 -20.02
N ASN A 430 8.72 13.78 -19.83
CA ASN A 430 9.38 14.74 -18.96
C ASN A 430 10.30 15.58 -19.84
N TYR A 431 9.97 16.86 -20.01
CA TYR A 431 10.67 17.76 -20.92
C TYR A 431 11.29 18.92 -20.14
N GLY A 432 12.61 18.95 -20.03
CA GLY A 432 13.38 19.98 -19.35
C GLY A 432 13.49 21.23 -20.20
N PHE A 433 12.55 22.17 -20.05
CA PHE A 433 12.52 23.41 -20.83
C PHE A 433 13.51 24.48 -20.34
N LYS A 434 14.10 24.30 -19.15
CA LYS A 434 15.19 25.12 -18.65
C LYS A 434 16.11 24.25 -17.80
N ALA A 435 17.31 23.97 -18.29
CA ALA A 435 18.32 23.25 -17.54
C ALA A 435 19.71 23.90 -17.69
N THR A 436 20.46 23.91 -16.59
CA THR A 436 21.82 24.45 -16.50
C THR A 436 22.71 23.52 -15.70
N ILE A 437 24.00 23.50 -16.00
CA ILE A 437 25.03 22.80 -15.24
C ILE A 437 26.34 23.57 -15.33
N ARG A 438 27.21 23.44 -14.33
CA ARG A 438 28.59 23.94 -14.42
C ARG A 438 29.48 22.86 -15.04
N ASN A 439 29.75 22.96 -16.33
CA ASN A 439 30.55 21.99 -17.04
C ASN A 439 32.05 22.31 -16.90
N PRO A 440 32.92 21.33 -16.58
CA PRO A 440 34.37 21.55 -16.61
C PRO A 440 34.87 21.87 -18.03
N TYR A 441 35.95 22.65 -18.13
CA TYR A 441 36.70 22.83 -19.38
C TYR A 441 38.16 22.35 -19.24
N PRO A 442 38.78 21.86 -20.32
CA PRO A 442 40.15 21.36 -20.29
C PRO A 442 41.16 22.51 -20.21
N LEU A 443 42.19 22.35 -19.39
CA LEU A 443 43.38 23.19 -19.35
C LEU A 443 44.61 22.31 -19.53
N GLN A 444 45.39 22.60 -20.57
CA GLN A 444 46.65 21.91 -20.79
C GLN A 444 47.69 22.40 -19.78
N VAL A 445 48.13 21.51 -18.89
CA VAL A 445 49.12 21.82 -17.84
C VAL A 445 50.53 21.42 -18.28
N THR A 446 50.66 20.33 -19.04
CA THR A 446 51.92 19.92 -19.68
C THR A 446 51.69 19.45 -21.12
N ALA A 447 52.76 19.09 -21.84
CA ALA A 447 52.65 18.53 -23.20
C ALA A 447 51.80 17.24 -23.26
N THR A 448 51.65 16.53 -22.14
CA THR A 448 50.96 15.23 -22.06
C THR A 448 49.89 15.17 -20.96
N SER A 449 49.54 16.29 -20.30
CA SER A 449 48.52 16.30 -19.26
C SER A 449 47.52 17.46 -19.45
N ILE A 450 46.25 17.09 -19.40
CA ILE A 450 45.11 18.00 -19.45
C ILE A 450 44.34 17.82 -18.14
N GLU A 451 44.09 18.93 -17.45
CA GLU A 451 43.36 18.95 -16.17
C GLU A 451 42.12 19.84 -16.29
N ILE A 452 41.30 19.90 -15.23
CA ILE A 452 40.16 20.81 -15.15
C ILE A 452 40.69 22.23 -14.93
N GLY A 453 40.51 23.11 -15.92
CA GLY A 453 40.88 24.54 -15.82
C GLY A 453 39.91 25.39 -15.01
N GLY A 454 38.68 24.91 -14.86
CA GLY A 454 37.58 25.59 -14.19
C GLY A 454 36.24 25.11 -14.75
N PHE A 455 35.19 25.92 -14.54
CA PHE A 455 33.83 25.58 -14.95
C PHE A 455 33.15 26.76 -15.63
N TYR A 456 32.31 26.47 -16.62
CA TYR A 456 31.41 27.43 -17.26
C TYR A 456 29.96 26.96 -17.16
N ASP A 457 29.02 27.90 -17.24
CA ASP A 457 27.59 27.57 -17.26
C ASP A 457 27.20 27.05 -18.64
N GLU A 458 26.66 25.83 -18.68
CA GLU A 458 26.16 25.21 -19.89
C GLU A 458 24.66 24.95 -19.78
N THR A 459 23.94 25.25 -20.86
CA THR A 459 22.51 24.97 -21.00
C THR A 459 22.30 23.69 -21.80
N PHE A 460 21.28 22.91 -21.41
CA PHE A 460 20.91 21.69 -22.12
C PHE A 460 19.39 21.47 -22.05
N THR A 461 18.87 20.49 -22.79
CA THR A 461 17.44 20.17 -22.83
C THR A 461 17.26 18.69 -22.56
N PRO A 462 17.12 18.27 -21.28
CA PRO A 462 16.91 16.87 -20.97
C PRO A 462 15.49 16.46 -21.34
N VAL A 463 15.35 15.26 -21.90
CA VAL A 463 14.06 14.70 -22.32
C VAL A 463 13.98 13.24 -21.89
N GLU A 464 12.86 12.83 -21.32
CA GLU A 464 12.57 11.42 -21.06
C GLU A 464 11.17 11.09 -21.60
N LEU A 465 11.11 10.09 -22.48
CA LEU A 465 9.89 9.56 -23.05
C LEU A 465 9.75 8.10 -22.61
N THR A 466 8.63 7.78 -21.96
CA THR A 466 8.34 6.40 -21.51
C THR A 466 7.02 5.92 -22.10
N GLY A 467 7.04 4.76 -22.75
CA GLY A 467 5.86 4.01 -23.18
C GLY A 467 5.68 2.75 -22.34
N ILE A 468 4.46 2.48 -21.89
CA ILE A 468 4.13 1.32 -21.07
C ILE A 468 2.90 0.61 -21.64
N ILE A 469 3.02 -0.70 -21.85
CA ILE A 469 1.92 -1.60 -22.23
C ILE A 469 1.71 -2.58 -21.08
N ASN A 470 0.52 -2.60 -20.48
CA ASN A 470 0.15 -3.63 -19.51
C ASN A 470 -0.97 -4.50 -20.07
N TYR A 471 -0.79 -5.82 -20.05
CA TYR A 471 -1.79 -6.78 -20.46
C TYR A 471 -2.03 -7.83 -19.37
N SER A 472 -3.29 -8.04 -19.00
CA SER A 472 -3.71 -9.08 -18.04
C SER A 472 -4.26 -10.27 -18.81
N PHE A 473 -3.48 -11.35 -18.90
CA PHE A 473 -3.91 -12.60 -19.52
C PHE A 473 -5.01 -13.26 -18.69
N SER A 474 -4.82 -13.28 -17.37
CA SER A 474 -5.77 -13.77 -16.36
C SER A 474 -5.69 -12.93 -15.08
N ASN A 475 -6.47 -13.29 -14.05
CA ASN A 475 -6.36 -12.66 -12.73
C ASN A 475 -5.04 -13.01 -12.00
N ARG A 476 -4.33 -14.05 -12.46
CA ARG A 476 -3.09 -14.56 -11.86
C ARG A 476 -1.84 -14.30 -12.71
N PHE A 477 -2.00 -13.86 -13.95
CA PHE A 477 -0.88 -13.63 -14.85
C PHE A 477 -1.06 -12.33 -15.64
N ASN A 478 -0.08 -11.43 -15.49
CA ASN A 478 -0.01 -10.19 -16.24
C ASN A 478 1.41 -9.93 -16.76
N ALA A 479 1.48 -9.24 -17.88
CA ALA A 479 2.73 -8.77 -18.47
C ALA A 479 2.73 -7.24 -18.58
N LYS A 480 3.90 -6.65 -18.40
CA LYS A 480 4.17 -5.22 -18.54
C LYS A 480 5.41 -5.04 -19.41
N ILE A 481 5.25 -4.37 -20.53
CA ILE A 481 6.38 -3.91 -21.35
C ILE A 481 6.57 -2.42 -21.07
N THR A 482 7.80 -2.00 -20.80
CA THR A 482 8.17 -0.59 -20.65
C THR A 482 9.33 -0.28 -21.59
N TYR A 483 9.21 0.80 -22.36
CA TYR A 483 10.28 1.37 -23.14
C TYR A 483 10.55 2.79 -22.65
N THR A 484 11.82 3.11 -22.39
CA THR A 484 12.26 4.44 -22.00
C THR A 484 13.37 4.89 -22.94
N ASN A 485 13.17 6.06 -23.56
CA ASN A 485 14.23 6.81 -24.25
C ASN A 485 14.50 8.07 -23.42
N GLN A 486 15.76 8.29 -23.05
CA GLN A 486 16.15 9.43 -22.22
C GLN A 486 17.43 10.08 -22.70
N GLU A 487 17.40 11.40 -22.77
CA GLU A 487 18.54 12.26 -23.00
C GLU A 487 18.76 13.14 -21.76
N THR A 488 19.97 13.08 -21.22
CA THR A 488 20.43 13.90 -20.10
C THR A 488 21.63 14.73 -20.54
N PHE A 489 22.20 15.53 -19.62
CA PHE A 489 23.49 16.17 -19.89
C PHE A 489 24.62 15.15 -20.13
N PHE A 490 24.58 14.00 -19.44
CA PHE A 490 25.70 13.06 -19.42
C PHE A 490 25.62 11.97 -20.49
N TYR A 491 24.41 11.57 -20.87
CA TYR A 491 24.20 10.45 -21.78
C TYR A 491 22.82 10.49 -22.44
N LYS A 492 22.72 9.79 -23.57
CA LYS A 492 21.47 9.31 -24.16
C LYS A 492 21.35 7.82 -23.88
N ARG A 493 20.19 7.35 -23.45
CA ARG A 493 19.93 5.92 -23.18
C ARG A 493 18.62 5.45 -23.75
N GLU A 494 18.60 4.17 -24.12
CA GLU A 494 17.40 3.41 -24.44
C GLU A 494 17.31 2.19 -23.51
N ASN A 495 16.11 1.91 -23.02
CA ASN A 495 15.89 0.83 -22.06
C ASN A 495 14.54 0.15 -22.30
N ILE A 496 14.57 -1.18 -22.42
CA ILE A 496 13.37 -2.01 -22.59
C ILE A 496 13.28 -2.97 -21.41
N ASN A 497 12.10 -3.04 -20.80
CA ASN A 497 11.79 -3.96 -19.71
C ASN A 497 10.57 -4.81 -20.07
N LEU A 498 10.70 -6.13 -19.96
CA LEU A 498 9.59 -7.08 -19.98
C LEU A 498 9.38 -7.66 -18.58
N GLY A 499 8.36 -7.17 -17.89
CA GLY A 499 7.92 -7.67 -16.60
C GLY A 499 6.81 -8.71 -16.74
N LEU A 500 6.97 -9.89 -16.15
CA LEU A 500 5.94 -10.92 -16.03
C LEU A 500 5.64 -11.16 -14.55
N ASN A 501 4.38 -11.01 -14.14
CA ASN A 501 3.96 -11.20 -12.76
C ASN A 501 2.95 -12.36 -12.67
N PHE A 502 3.27 -13.32 -11.81
CA PHE A 502 2.50 -14.53 -11.56
C PHE A 502 2.05 -14.57 -10.10
N ASN A 503 0.79 -14.89 -9.86
CA ASN A 503 0.27 -15.27 -8.55
C ASN A 503 0.00 -16.77 -8.58
N ILE A 504 0.67 -17.54 -7.74
CA ILE A 504 0.73 -19.00 -7.79
C ILE A 504 -0.12 -19.61 -6.69
#